data_AF-A0A6C0AHW7-F1
#
_entry.id   AF-A0A6C0AHW7-F1
#
_cell.length_a   1.000
_cell.length_b   1.000
_cell.length_c   1.000
_cell.angle_alpha   90.00
_cell.angle_beta   90.00
_cell.angle_gamma   90.00
#
_symmetry.space_group_name_H-M   'P 1'
#
loop_
_entity.id
_entity.type
_entity.pdbx_description
1 polymer ?
#
loop_
_entity_poly.entity_id
_entity_poly.type
_entity_poly.pdbx_seq_one_letter_code
_entity_poly.pdbx_strand_id
1 'polypeptide(L)'
;MSKKKTLKSRIRNYISKKQDICCESDIDRTIVIQQIIDKYKRITAFFGEPESEYLGYINNDLVVLIGYKIDLEKAHDHEGLQVWRRLNKRMYVDGKLNEAKTNELLKELPLYFLMSFLGYASYKIDQLDHLNSEMNGKVGLI
;
A
#
# COMPACT_ATOMS: atom_id res chain seq x y z
N MET A 1 -19.18 -19.36 26.27
CA MET A 1 -17.75 -19.71 26.07
C MET A 1 -16.95 -18.44 25.83
N SER A 2 -16.00 -18.10 26.69
CA SER A 2 -15.11 -16.94 26.54
C SER A 2 -14.10 -17.21 25.40
N LYS A 3 -14.15 -16.42 24.32
CA LYS A 3 -13.13 -16.49 23.25
C LYS A 3 -11.76 -16.17 23.85
N LYS A 4 -10.86 -17.16 23.91
CA LYS A 4 -9.48 -17.01 24.39
C LYS A 4 -8.83 -15.83 23.67
N LYS A 5 -8.50 -14.75 24.38
CA LYS A 5 -7.87 -13.56 23.79
C LYS A 5 -6.49 -13.94 23.23
N THR A 6 -6.34 -13.91 21.91
CA THR A 6 -5.06 -14.17 21.24
C THR A 6 -4.05 -13.06 21.53
N LEU A 7 -2.75 -13.35 21.39
CA LEU A 7 -1.70 -12.33 21.44
C LEU A 7 -2.00 -11.19 20.46
N LYS A 8 -2.42 -11.53 19.23
CA LYS A 8 -2.88 -10.56 18.21
C LYS A 8 -3.98 -9.64 18.73
N SER A 9 -5.00 -10.18 19.39
CA SER A 9 -6.11 -9.39 19.97
C SER A 9 -5.64 -8.48 21.11
N ARG A 10 -4.72 -8.96 21.96
CA ARG A 10 -4.14 -8.16 23.05
C ARG A 10 -3.32 -6.99 22.53
N ILE A 11 -2.44 -7.23 21.56
CA ILE A 11 -1.62 -6.19 20.92
C ILE A 11 -2.50 -5.17 20.21
N ARG A 12 -3.47 -5.61 19.39
CA ARG A 12 -4.40 -4.72 18.69
C ARG A 12 -5.10 -3.77 19.66
N ASN A 13 -5.69 -4.29 20.74
CA ASN A 13 -6.43 -3.48 21.72
C ASN A 13 -5.54 -2.51 22.51
N TYR A 14 -4.25 -2.82 22.67
CA TYR A 14 -3.29 -1.96 23.34
C TYR A 14 -2.79 -0.85 22.40
N ILE A 15 -2.41 -1.21 21.17
CA ILE A 15 -1.88 -0.28 20.17
C ILE A 15 -2.98 0.61 19.59
N SER A 16 -4.18 0.10 19.33
CA SER A 16 -5.28 0.89 18.76
C SER A 16 -5.78 2.02 19.66
N LYS A 17 -5.36 2.02 20.94
CA LYS A 17 -5.61 3.11 21.89
C LYS A 17 -4.51 4.17 21.86
N LYS A 18 -3.34 3.86 21.29
CA LYS A 18 -2.30 4.84 21.00
C LYS A 18 -2.68 5.46 19.66
N GLN A 19 -3.11 6.72 19.68
CA GLN A 19 -3.59 7.46 18.50
C GLN A 19 -2.58 7.46 17.35
N ASP A 20 -1.29 7.40 17.68
CA ASP A 20 -0.23 7.07 16.73
C ASP A 20 0.75 6.10 17.38
N ILE A 21 1.34 5.25 16.54
CA ILE A 21 2.58 4.60 16.91
C ILE A 21 3.58 5.74 17.01
N CYS A 22 3.89 6.14 18.26
CA CYS A 22 4.97 7.05 18.65
C CYS A 22 6.10 6.97 17.63
N CYS A 23 6.60 8.14 17.17
CA CYS A 23 7.76 8.37 16.28
C CYS A 23 7.46 9.17 14.99
N GLU A 24 6.35 9.94 14.85
CA GLU A 24 6.21 10.86 13.68
C GLU A 24 7.41 11.82 13.56
N SER A 25 7.98 12.25 14.68
CA SER A 25 9.20 13.08 14.72
C SER A 25 10.45 12.37 14.19
N ASP A 26 10.47 11.05 14.21
CA ASP A 26 11.66 10.24 13.94
C ASP A 26 11.60 9.61 12.54
N ILE A 27 10.50 9.84 11.81
CA ILE A 27 10.30 9.32 10.46
C ILE A 27 10.08 10.49 9.49
N ASP A 28 11.00 10.63 8.55
CA ASP A 28 10.80 11.53 7.41
C ASP A 28 9.80 10.91 6.42
N ARG A 29 8.55 11.39 6.46
CA ARG A 29 7.49 11.00 5.53
C ARG A 29 7.90 11.17 4.07
N THR A 30 8.68 12.19 3.74
CA THR A 30 9.11 12.46 2.36
C THR A 30 9.98 11.32 1.85
N ILE A 31 10.90 10.83 2.68
CA ILE A 31 11.75 9.68 2.35
C ILE A 31 10.90 8.42 2.19
N VAL A 32 9.96 8.17 3.10
CA VAL A 32 9.06 7.00 3.03
C VAL A 32 8.24 7.02 1.73
N ILE A 33 7.66 8.16 1.38
CA ILE A 33 6.86 8.33 0.15
C ILE A 33 7.73 8.13 -1.08
N GLN A 34 8.95 8.68 -1.11
CA GLN A 34 9.87 8.47 -2.22
C GLN A 34 10.19 6.98 -2.40
N GLN A 35 10.48 6.26 -1.30
CA GLN A 35 10.72 4.82 -1.36
C GLN A 35 9.51 4.03 -1.87
N ILE A 36 8.29 4.44 -1.53
CA ILE A 36 7.07 3.84 -2.07
C ILE A 36 7.03 4.04 -3.59
N ILE A 37 7.20 5.28 -4.06
CA ILE A 37 7.17 5.60 -5.49
C ILE A 37 8.22 4.81 -6.26
N ASP A 38 9.47 4.81 -5.79
CA ASP A 38 10.58 4.11 -6.44
C ASP A 38 10.33 2.61 -6.56
N LYS A 39 9.75 2.00 -5.51
CA LYS A 39 9.37 0.59 -5.53
C LYS A 39 8.27 0.31 -6.56
N TYR A 40 7.24 1.15 -6.63
CA TYR A 40 6.18 0.95 -7.63
C TYR A 40 6.65 1.19 -9.06
N LYS A 41 7.53 2.17 -9.31
CA LYS A 41 8.19 2.33 -10.61
C LYS A 41 8.97 1.08 -11.00
N ARG A 42 9.70 0.49 -10.06
CA ARG A 42 10.43 -0.77 -10.28
C ARG A 42 9.48 -1.95 -10.53
N ILE A 43 8.37 -2.05 -9.80
CA ILE A 43 7.34 -3.07 -10.05
C ILE A 43 6.78 -2.94 -11.47
N THR A 44 6.41 -1.72 -11.90
CA THR A 44 5.91 -1.46 -13.25
C THR A 44 6.94 -1.81 -14.32
N ALA A 45 8.21 -1.43 -14.11
CA ALA A 45 9.30 -1.77 -15.02
C ALA A 45 9.53 -3.29 -15.13
N PHE A 46 9.39 -4.04 -14.04
CA PHE A 46 9.51 -5.51 -14.07
C PHE A 46 8.48 -6.15 -15.00
N PHE A 47 7.25 -5.62 -15.05
CA PHE A 47 6.21 -6.11 -15.96
C PHE A 47 6.36 -5.59 -17.41
N GLY A 48 7.38 -4.79 -17.71
CA GLY A 48 7.60 -4.21 -19.03
C GLY A 48 6.58 -3.14 -19.41
N GLU A 49 5.88 -2.57 -18.42
CA GLU A 49 4.86 -1.54 -18.64
C GLU A 49 5.49 -0.14 -18.66
N PRO A 50 4.84 0.85 -19.33
CA PRO A 50 5.30 2.23 -19.32
C PRO A 50 5.41 2.77 -17.90
N GLU A 51 6.47 3.52 -17.58
CA GLU A 51 6.68 4.04 -16.23
C GLU A 51 5.43 4.77 -15.73
N SER A 52 4.74 5.55 -16.57
CA SER A 52 3.51 6.27 -16.24
C SER A 52 2.39 5.44 -15.58
N GLU A 53 2.40 4.12 -15.75
CA GLU A 53 1.41 3.21 -15.14
C GLU A 53 1.64 2.97 -13.63
N TYR A 54 2.80 3.35 -13.07
CA TYR A 54 3.12 3.11 -11.65
C TYR A 54 2.08 3.68 -10.68
N LEU A 55 1.45 4.81 -11.05
CA LEU A 55 0.38 5.42 -10.26
C LEU A 55 -0.86 4.52 -10.18
N GLY A 56 -1.13 3.75 -11.24
CA GLY A 56 -2.22 2.77 -11.28
C GLY A 56 -2.02 1.66 -10.26
N TYR A 57 -0.79 1.15 -10.14
CA TYR A 57 -0.43 0.17 -9.12
C TYR A 57 -0.56 0.72 -7.70
N ILE A 58 -0.07 1.95 -7.48
CA ILE A 58 -0.23 2.62 -6.18
C ILE A 58 -1.70 2.74 -5.84
N ASN A 59 -2.52 3.26 -6.77
CA ASN A 59 -3.95 3.43 -6.54
C ASN A 59 -4.63 2.11 -6.21
N ASN A 60 -4.41 1.07 -7.03
CA ASN A 60 -5.02 -0.23 -6.83
C ASN A 60 -4.66 -0.83 -5.46
N ASP A 61 -3.38 -0.86 -5.12
CA ASP A 61 -2.94 -1.49 -3.88
C ASP A 61 -3.36 -0.65 -2.65
N LEU A 62 -3.38 0.68 -2.77
CA LEU A 62 -3.86 1.56 -1.71
C LEU A 62 -5.35 1.33 -1.42
N VAL A 63 -6.18 1.19 -2.45
CA VAL A 63 -7.62 0.96 -2.24
C VAL A 63 -7.90 -0.48 -1.80
N VAL A 64 -7.10 -1.46 -2.22
CA VAL A 64 -7.18 -2.86 -1.76
C VAL A 64 -6.83 -2.98 -0.27
N LEU A 65 -5.91 -2.15 0.26
CA LEU A 65 -5.62 -2.12 1.70
C LEU A 65 -6.83 -1.72 2.56
N ILE A 66 -7.78 -0.95 2.01
CA ILE A 66 -9.07 -0.69 2.67
C ILE A 66 -10.00 -1.90 2.54
N GLY A 67 -10.01 -2.49 1.35
CA GLY A 67 -10.76 -3.70 1.00
C GLY A 67 -11.18 -3.65 -0.46
N TYR A 68 -11.36 -4.83 -1.08
CA TYR A 68 -11.93 -4.89 -2.42
C TYR A 68 -13.33 -4.29 -2.40
N LYS A 69 -13.61 -3.38 -3.33
CA LYS A 69 -14.91 -2.68 -3.41
C LYS A 69 -16.09 -3.65 -3.38
N ILE A 70 -15.99 -4.76 -4.12
CA ILE A 70 -17.05 -5.78 -4.17
C ILE A 70 -17.30 -6.45 -2.82
N ASP A 71 -16.25 -6.64 -2.02
CA ASP A 71 -16.37 -7.26 -0.70
C ASP A 71 -16.96 -6.26 0.31
N LEU A 72 -16.57 -4.99 0.21
CA LEU A 72 -17.17 -3.90 0.99
C LEU A 72 -18.67 -3.75 0.67
N GLU A 73 -19.05 -3.84 -0.62
CA GLU A 73 -20.45 -3.81 -1.06
C GLU A 73 -21.25 -5.00 -0.53
N LYS A 74 -20.71 -6.22 -0.63
CA LYS A 74 -21.35 -7.44 -0.11
C LYS A 74 -21.52 -7.43 1.40
N ALA A 75 -20.54 -6.87 2.12
CA ALA A 75 -20.58 -6.75 3.57
C ALA A 75 -21.47 -5.58 4.06
N HIS A 76 -22.01 -4.77 3.14
CA HIS A 76 -22.69 -3.51 3.45
C HIS A 76 -21.84 -2.56 4.31
N ASP A 77 -20.52 -2.55 4.10
CA ASP A 77 -19.58 -1.69 4.82
C ASP A 77 -19.60 -0.27 4.23
N HIS A 78 -20.58 0.51 4.68
CA HIS A 78 -20.76 1.88 4.23
C HIS A 78 -19.57 2.79 4.55
N GLU A 79 -18.88 2.58 5.67
CA GLU A 79 -17.73 3.39 6.07
C GLU A 79 -16.53 3.07 5.18
N GLY A 80 -16.23 1.77 5.00
CA GLY A 80 -15.18 1.31 4.08
C GLY A 80 -15.39 1.81 2.66
N LEU A 81 -16.63 1.78 2.15
CA LEU A 81 -16.96 2.31 0.83
C LEU A 81 -16.77 3.83 0.73
N GLN A 82 -17.07 4.59 1.78
CA GLN A 82 -16.82 6.03 1.80
C GLN A 82 -15.33 6.34 1.77
N VAL A 83 -14.53 5.65 2.58
CA VAL A 83 -13.07 5.79 2.60
C VAL A 83 -12.49 5.42 1.24
N TRP A 84 -12.87 4.26 0.69
CA TRP A 84 -12.44 3.80 -0.64
C TRP A 84 -12.69 4.85 -1.72
N ARG A 85 -13.92 5.41 -1.78
CA ARG A 85 -14.29 6.43 -2.78
C ARG A 85 -13.49 7.71 -2.61
N ARG A 86 -13.26 8.14 -1.35
CA ARG A 86 -12.48 9.35 -1.06
C ARG A 86 -11.02 9.19 -1.47
N LEU A 87 -10.36 8.10 -1.07
CA LEU A 87 -8.98 7.83 -1.45
C LEU A 87 -8.84 7.76 -2.97
N ASN A 88 -9.71 6.97 -3.63
CA ASN A 88 -9.67 6.81 -5.07
C ASN A 88 -9.81 8.16 -5.79
N LYS A 89 -10.85 8.93 -5.48
CA LYS A 89 -11.11 10.22 -6.15
C LYS A 89 -9.98 11.23 -5.96
N ARG A 90 -9.33 11.24 -4.79
CA ARG A 90 -8.29 12.23 -4.46
C ARG A 90 -7.01 12.10 -5.27
N MET A 91 -6.76 10.95 -5.90
CA MET A 91 -5.58 10.74 -6.75
C MET A 91 -5.75 11.23 -8.18
N TYR A 92 -6.97 11.62 -8.58
CA TYR A 92 -7.30 11.97 -9.95
C TYR A 92 -7.39 13.49 -10.18
N VAL A 93 -6.94 13.92 -11.35
CA VAL A 93 -7.18 15.25 -11.94
C VAL A 93 -7.69 15.02 -13.36
N ASP A 94 -8.82 15.62 -13.73
CA ASP A 94 -9.44 15.48 -15.06
C ASP A 94 -9.57 14.04 -15.56
N GLY A 95 -9.92 13.12 -14.64
CA GLY A 95 -10.13 11.70 -14.95
C GLY A 95 -8.85 10.88 -15.14
N LYS A 96 -7.67 11.48 -14.92
CA LYS A 96 -6.37 10.78 -14.95
C LYS A 96 -5.71 10.79 -13.59
N LEU A 97 -4.96 9.73 -13.29
CA LEU A 97 -4.11 9.68 -12.11
C LEU A 97 -3.05 10.78 -12.20
N ASN A 98 -2.80 11.42 -11.06
CA ASN A 98 -1.89 12.55 -10.97
C ASN A 98 -0.88 12.33 -9.83
N GLU A 99 0.40 12.47 -10.15
CA GLU A 99 1.49 12.24 -9.20
C GLU A 99 1.47 13.21 -8.03
N ALA A 100 1.24 14.51 -8.27
CA ALA A 100 1.20 15.50 -7.19
C ALA A 100 0.05 15.20 -6.21
N LYS A 101 -1.13 14.83 -6.74
CA LYS A 101 -2.27 14.43 -5.91
C LYS A 101 -2.07 13.11 -5.17
N THR A 102 -1.37 12.16 -5.79
CA THR A 102 -0.96 10.93 -5.14
C THR A 102 -0.01 11.22 -3.98
N ASN A 103 0.99 12.08 -4.20
CA ASN A 103 1.92 12.53 -3.17
C ASN A 103 1.23 13.25 -2.00
N GLU A 104 0.32 14.19 -2.30
CA GLU A 104 -0.50 14.86 -1.29
C GLU A 104 -1.29 13.85 -0.45
N LEU A 105 -1.94 12.88 -1.11
CA LEU A 105 -2.71 11.85 -0.42
C LEU A 105 -1.83 11.02 0.52
N LEU A 106 -0.67 10.56 0.05
CA LEU A 106 0.25 9.73 0.85
C LEU A 106 0.78 10.47 2.08
N LYS A 107 0.99 11.79 1.99
CA LYS A 107 1.41 12.63 3.13
C LYS A 107 0.37 12.70 4.24
N GLU A 108 -0.91 12.58 3.89
CA GLU A 108 -2.02 12.66 4.85
C GLU A 108 -2.43 11.31 5.44
N LEU A 109 -1.89 10.20 4.93
CA LEU A 109 -2.18 8.88 5.49
C LEU A 109 -1.58 8.77 6.90
N PRO A 110 -2.27 8.10 7.85
CA PRO A 110 -1.69 7.80 9.15
C PRO A 110 -0.34 7.09 9.01
N LEU A 111 0.64 7.46 9.83
CA LEU A 111 2.01 6.97 9.67
C LEU A 111 2.08 5.43 9.67
N TYR A 112 1.35 4.77 10.57
CA TYR A 112 1.29 3.30 10.61
C TYR A 112 0.78 2.69 9.30
N PHE A 113 -0.15 3.36 8.62
CA PHE A 113 -0.72 2.92 7.36
C PHE A 113 0.29 3.13 6.23
N LEU A 114 0.94 4.30 6.18
CA LEU A 114 2.00 4.59 5.23
C LEU A 114 3.17 3.59 5.35
N MET A 115 3.59 3.27 6.57
CA MET A 115 4.64 2.27 6.83
C MET A 115 4.20 0.86 6.45
N SER A 116 2.94 0.50 6.69
CA SER A 116 2.37 -0.79 6.25
C SER A 116 2.37 -0.89 4.72
N PHE A 117 2.06 0.21 4.03
CA PHE A 117 2.07 0.27 2.57
C PHE A 117 3.49 0.17 1.99
N LEU A 118 4.47 0.86 2.60
CA LEU A 118 5.90 0.67 2.25
C LEU A 118 6.35 -0.78 2.46
N GLY A 119 5.93 -1.40 3.57
CA GLY A 119 6.23 -2.81 3.86
C GLY A 119 5.66 -3.75 2.79
N TYR A 120 4.41 -3.51 2.36
CA TYR A 120 3.78 -4.28 1.29
C TYR A 120 4.48 -4.10 -0.06
N ALA A 121 4.83 -2.86 -0.43
CA ALA A 121 5.60 -2.58 -1.65
C ALA A 121 6.98 -3.28 -1.62
N SER A 122 7.63 -3.32 -0.46
CA SER A 122 8.92 -4.01 -0.28
C SER A 122 8.77 -5.52 -0.44
N TYR A 123 7.75 -6.11 0.17
CA TYR A 123 7.45 -7.53 0.00
C TYR A 123 7.24 -7.91 -1.48
N LYS A 124 6.49 -7.10 -2.24
CA LYS A 124 6.31 -7.35 -3.69
C LYS A 124 7.65 -7.33 -4.42
N ILE A 125 8.50 -6.34 -4.14
CA ILE A 125 9.84 -6.28 -4.72
C ILE A 125 10.67 -7.52 -4.42
N ASP A 126 10.68 -7.98 -3.16
CA ASP A 126 11.44 -9.17 -2.76
C ASP A 126 10.94 -10.42 -3.52
N GLN A 127 9.63 -10.53 -3.74
CA GLN A 127 9.06 -11.60 -4.56
C GLN A 127 9.50 -11.50 -6.03
N LEU A 128 9.52 -10.31 -6.62
CA LEU A 128 9.96 -10.10 -8.00
C LEU A 128 11.45 -10.43 -8.16
N ASP A 129 12.27 -10.07 -7.17
CA ASP A 129 13.70 -10.36 -7.17
C ASP A 129 13.98 -11.85 -7.06
N HIS A 130 13.21 -12.54 -6.22
CA HIS A 130 13.27 -13.99 -6.15
C HIS A 130 12.91 -14.65 -7.49
N LEU A 131 11.79 -14.23 -8.12
CA LEU A 131 11.38 -14.73 -9.44
C LEU A 131 12.44 -14.47 -10.51
N ASN A 132 13.02 -13.27 -10.54
CA ASN A 132 14.07 -12.92 -11.49
C ASN A 132 15.32 -13.82 -11.31
N SER A 133 15.69 -14.10 -10.06
CA SER A 133 16.81 -14.99 -9.76
C SER A 133 16.58 -16.42 -10.25
N GLU A 134 15.35 -16.94 -10.11
CA GLU A 134 14.99 -18.28 -10.59
C GLU A 134 14.96 -18.36 -12.13
N MET A 135 14.48 -17.30 -12.79
CA MET A 135 14.46 -17.22 -14.24
C MET A 135 15.87 -17.17 -14.82
N ASN A 136 16.75 -16.33 -14.27
CA ASN A 136 18.13 -16.20 -14.75
C ASN A 136 18.99 -17.43 -14.42
N GLY A 137 18.73 -18.10 -13.28
CA GLY A 137 19.40 -19.35 -12.93
C GLY A 137 19.04 -20.54 -13.84
N LYS A 138 17.87 -20.52 -14.48
CA LYS A 138 17.43 -21.57 -15.43
C LYS A 138 17.97 -21.36 -16.86
N VAL A 139 18.30 -20.13 -17.25
CA VAL A 139 18.81 -19.81 -18.60
C VAL A 139 20.31 -20.17 -18.74
N GLY A 140 21.06 -20.28 -17.63
CA GLY A 140 22.47 -20.67 -17.64
C GLY A 140 22.79 -22.17 -17.75
N LEU A 141 21.79 -23.02 -18.04
CA LEU A 141 21.91 -24.49 -18.09
C LEU A 141 21.58 -25.09 -19.47
N ILE A 142 21.51 -24.27 -20.53
CA ILE A 142 21.24 -24.71 -21.91
C ILE A 142 22.47 -24.49 -22.78
#